data_AF-A0A2M6P2P0-F1
#
_entry.id   AF-A0A2M6P2P0-F1
#
_cell.length_a   1.000
_cell.length_b   1.000
_cell.length_c   1.000
_cell.angle_alpha   90.00
_cell.angle_beta   90.00
_cell.angle_gamma   90.00
#
_symmetry.space_group_name_H-M   'P 1'
#
loop_
_entity.id
_entity.type
_entity.pdbx_description
1 polymer ?
#
loop_
_entity_poly.entity_id
_entity_poly.type
_entity_poly.pdbx_seq_one_letter_code
_entity_poly.pdbx_strand_id
1 'polypeptide(L)' 'KAAKDAKQTSHLGVPLHLRNAPTSFMKDIGYGKDYKYNPDYDSPVEQDYFPKELKYKQYF' A
#
# COMPACT_ATOMS: atom_id res chain seq x y z
N LYS A 1 -15.53 -0.98 12.69
CA LYS A 1 -15.69 -0.61 11.26
C LYS A 1 -14.57 -1.23 10.40
N ALA A 2 -13.30 -0.90 10.62
CA ALA A 2 -12.16 -1.47 9.87
C ALA A 2 -12.10 -3.01 9.85
N ALA A 3 -12.26 -3.67 11.00
CA ALA A 3 -12.22 -5.14 11.06
C ALA A 3 -13.33 -5.84 10.25
N LYS A 4 -14.46 -5.17 10.01
CA LYS A 4 -15.55 -5.69 9.16
C LYS A 4 -15.16 -5.57 7.69
N ASP A 5 -14.74 -4.38 7.25
CA ASP A 5 -14.33 -4.13 5.87
C ASP A 5 -13.16 -5.06 5.48
N ALA A 6 -12.17 -5.26 6.36
CA ALA A 6 -11.06 -6.19 6.12
C ALA A 6 -11.49 -7.63 5.82
N LYS A 7 -12.54 -8.14 6.49
CA LYS A 7 -13.10 -9.47 6.20
C LYS A 7 -13.79 -9.52 4.83
N GLN A 8 -14.41 -8.42 4.41
CA GLN A 8 -15.16 -8.32 3.16
C GLN A 8 -14.26 -8.09 1.94
N THR A 9 -13.11 -7.44 2.14
CA THR A 9 -12.24 -6.96 1.05
C THR A 9 -10.86 -7.60 1.05
N SER A 10 -10.71 -8.77 1.67
CA SER A 10 -9.43 -9.50 1.74
C SER A 10 -8.83 -9.81 0.36
N HIS A 11 -9.69 -9.96 -0.65
CA HIS A 11 -9.33 -10.25 -2.04
C HIS A 11 -8.64 -9.08 -2.77
N LEU A 12 -8.75 -7.85 -2.28
CA LEU A 12 -8.14 -6.68 -2.93
C LEU A 12 -6.60 -6.65 -2.80
N GLY A 13 -6.06 -7.37 -1.80
CA GLY A 13 -4.63 -7.47 -1.55
C GLY A 13 -3.97 -6.14 -1.17
N VAL A 14 -2.64 -6.17 -1.07
CA VAL A 14 -1.81 -4.99 -0.75
C VAL A 14 -1.37 -4.29 -2.04
N PRO A 15 -1.41 -2.94 -2.13
CA PRO A 15 -0.85 -2.19 -3.25
C PRO A 15 0.60 -2.57 -3.56
N LEU A 16 0.99 -2.65 -4.85
CA LEU A 16 2.30 -3.15 -5.27
C LEU A 16 3.48 -2.38 -4.66
N HIS A 17 3.37 -1.05 -4.58
CA HIS A 17 4.39 -0.16 -4.00
C HIS A 17 4.57 -0.34 -2.49
N LEU A 18 3.66 -1.05 -1.80
CA LEU A 18 3.78 -1.37 -0.38
C LEU A 18 4.24 -2.81 -0.11
N ARG A 19 4.38 -3.64 -1.14
CA ARG A 19 4.79 -5.04 -0.98
C ARG A 19 6.30 -5.14 -0.77
N ASN A 20 6.71 -6.10 0.04
CA ASN A 20 8.12 -6.48 0.13
C ASN A 20 8.62 -7.07 -1.20
N ALA A 21 9.84 -6.70 -1.60
CA ALA A 21 10.49 -7.17 -2.83
C ALA A 21 11.88 -7.77 -2.51
N PRO A 22 11.93 -8.91 -1.81
CA PRO A 22 13.19 -9.49 -1.32
C PRO A 22 14.05 -10.11 -2.43
N THR A 23 13.47 -10.48 -3.57
CA THR A 23 14.20 -11.06 -4.71
C THR A 23 14.31 -10.06 -5.85
N SER A 24 15.33 -10.19 -6.69
CA SER A 24 15.49 -9.33 -7.88
C SER A 24 14.29 -9.45 -8.81
N PHE A 25 13.82 -10.68 -9.06
CA PHE A 25 12.63 -10.91 -9.89
C PHE A 25 11.39 -10.16 -9.37
N MET A 26 11.18 -10.09 -8.05
CA MET A 26 10.05 -9.35 -7.48
C MET A 26 10.15 -7.84 -7.74
N LYS A 27 11.37 -7.27 -7.67
CA LYS A 27 11.60 -5.86 -8.05
C LYS A 27 11.35 -5.63 -9.52
N ASP A 28 11.78 -6.56 -10.37
CA ASP A 28 11.62 -6.47 -11.83
C ASP A 28 10.14 -6.45 -12.25
N ILE A 29 9.28 -7.20 -11.56
CA ILE A 29 7.82 -7.17 -11.78
C ILE A 29 7.10 -6.05 -11.01
N GLY A 30 7.85 -5.13 -10.38
CA GLY A 30 7.32 -3.89 -9.80
C GLY A 30 6.90 -3.96 -8.33
N TYR A 31 7.31 -4.98 -7.57
CA TYR A 31 7.04 -5.00 -6.11
C TYR A 31 7.89 -3.94 -5.41
N GLY A 32 7.27 -3.17 -4.53
CA GLY A 32 7.92 -2.09 -3.78
C GLY A 32 8.37 -0.91 -4.65
N LYS A 33 8.07 -0.94 -5.96
CA LYS A 33 8.42 0.15 -6.88
C LYS A 33 7.65 1.40 -6.48
N ASP A 34 8.31 2.54 -6.52
CA ASP A 34 7.76 3.87 -6.20
C ASP A 34 7.29 4.02 -4.73
N TYR A 35 7.70 3.11 -3.83
CA TYR A 35 7.50 3.28 -2.39
C TYR A 35 8.18 4.56 -1.90
N LYS A 36 7.41 5.44 -1.28
CA LYS A 36 7.94 6.63 -0.63
C LYS A 36 8.22 6.34 0.84
N TYR A 37 9.50 6.29 1.21
CA TYR A 37 9.92 6.16 2.60
C TYR A 37 9.89 7.54 3.26
N ASN A 38 8.87 7.81 4.09
CA ASN A 38 8.64 9.13 4.68
C ASN A 38 9.88 9.81 5.28
N PRO A 39 10.79 9.12 5.99
CA PRO A 39 12.00 9.74 6.55
C PRO A 39 12.99 10.32 5.52
N ASP A 40 12.90 9.91 4.25
CA ASP A 40 13.74 10.46 3.17
C ASP A 40 13.21 11.80 2.62
N TYR A 41 12.08 12.31 3.14
CA TYR A 41 11.42 13.52 2.66
C TYR A 41 11.27 14.55 3.79
N ASP A 42 11.47 15.83 3.46
CA ASP A 42 11.34 16.96 4.40
C ASP A 42 9.89 17.23 4.84
N SER A 43 8.91 16.56 4.24
CA SER A 43 7.49 16.76 4.47
C SER A 43 6.73 15.46 4.27
N PRO A 44 5.51 15.33 4.82
CA PRO A 44 4.67 14.17 4.60
C PRO A 44 4.46 13.90 3.12
N VAL A 45 4.72 12.67 2.70
CA VAL A 45 4.54 12.25 1.32
C VAL A 45 3.09 11.90 1.04
N GLU A 46 2.60 12.35 -0.13
CA GLU A 46 1.34 11.85 -0.66
C GLU A 46 1.55 10.47 -1.28
N GLN A 47 0.91 9.46 -0.71
CA GLN A 47 0.95 8.07 -1.17
C GLN A 47 -0.36 7.38 -0.78
N ASP A 48 -0.86 6.50 -1.66
CA ASP A 48 -2.03 5.68 -1.36
C ASP A 48 -1.62 4.49 -0.45
N TYR A 49 -2.26 4.39 0.71
CA TYR A 49 -2.01 3.30 1.68
C TYR A 49 -3.10 2.22 1.66
N PHE A 50 -4.28 2.54 1.13
CA PHE A 50 -5.36 1.59 0.90
C PHE A 50 -5.34 1.07 -0.55
N PRO A 51 -5.93 -0.10 -0.81
CA PRO A 51 -6.34 -0.49 -2.16
C PRO A 51 -7.22 0.61 -2.80
N LYS A 52 -7.20 0.70 -4.13
CA LYS A 52 -7.89 1.76 -4.89
C LYS A 52 -9.38 1.84 -4.54
N GLU A 53 -10.00 0.69 -4.32
CA GLU A 53 -11.41 0.53 -3.98
C GLU A 53 -11.77 1.05 -2.58
N LEU A 54 -10.76 1.26 -1.72
CA LEU A 54 -10.91 1.70 -0.33
C LEU A 54 -10.30 3.09 -0.07
N LYS A 55 -9.81 3.79 -1.09
CA LYS A 55 -9.03 5.04 -0.98
C LYS A 55 -9.65 6.11 -0.06
N TYR A 56 -10.98 6.19 0.02
CA TYR A 56 -11.69 7.23 0.78
C TYR A 56 -12.30 6.73 2.10
N LYS A 57 -11.92 5.56 2.58
CA LYS A 57 -12.44 5.00 3.84
C LYS A 57 -11.76 5.66 5.04
N GLN A 58 -12.58 6.21 5.94
CA GLN A 58 -12.16 6.71 7.24
C GLN A 58 -12.77 5.89 8.38
N TYR A 59 -11.96 5.59 9.39
CA TYR A 59 -12.33 4.73 10.53
C TYR A 59 -12.16 5.38 11.90
N PHE A 60 -11.42 6.49 12.00
CA PHE A 60 -11.15 7.27 13.20
C PHE A 60 -11.65 8.70 13.00
#